data_AF-A0A917DHQ7-F1
#
_entry.id   AF-A0A917DHQ7-F1
#
_cell.length_a   1.000
_cell.length_b   1.000
_cell.length_c   1.000
_cell.angle_alpha   90.00
_cell.angle_beta   90.00
_cell.angle_gamma   90.00
#
_symmetry.space_group_name_H-M   'P 1'
#
loop_
_entity.id
_entity.type
_entity.pdbx_description
1 polymer ?
#
loop_
_entity_poly.entity_id
_entity_poly.type
_entity_poly.pdbx_seq_one_letter_code
_entity_poly.pdbx_strand_id
1 'polypeptide(L)'
;MTTTRRASLGLVACLVLATGLVSCASQPSGADAAQSASPARTDPPATTNPDGTVTVTTRHRTMVIEDGDRPPQLCVEGVQESLPPNCSGVELIGWDWGAVDGDDEQRGRMDWGEVERGPVRWGEFTVTGDYSRADNSLKVTSIEPGGSEPAPLEVCPDGSPTLAPHERPLFDETASQFVAERFGIAVPPGYSDECGRLTISVVFDDGSIRAALDETSGDGPAVRVESALVPTA
;
A
#
# COMPACT_ATOMS: atom_id res chain seq x y z
N MET A 1 35.16 74.66 -38.09
CA MET A 1 36.34 75.06 -37.30
C MET A 1 36.57 73.97 -36.26
N THR A 2 37.30 72.91 -36.65
CA THR A 2 38.74 72.66 -36.39
C THR A 2 38.94 71.93 -35.05
N THR A 3 39.09 70.59 -35.04
CA THR A 3 40.37 69.81 -34.97
C THR A 3 41.16 70.07 -33.65
N THR A 4 41.81 69.16 -32.91
CA THR A 4 42.24 67.74 -33.07
C THR A 4 43.22 67.36 -31.93
N ARG A 5 43.13 66.11 -31.41
CA ARG A 5 44.19 65.20 -30.83
C ARG A 5 45.05 65.71 -29.64
N ARG A 6 45.62 64.88 -28.75
CA ARG A 6 46.50 63.68 -28.88
C ARG A 6 46.41 62.87 -27.56
N ALA A 7 46.21 61.55 -27.52
CA ALA A 7 47.13 60.46 -27.84
C ALA A 7 48.48 60.51 -27.09
N SER A 8 48.63 59.66 -26.07
CA SER A 8 49.93 59.20 -25.53
C SER A 8 49.83 57.71 -25.17
N LEU A 9 50.56 56.90 -25.95
CA LEU A 9 50.90 55.50 -25.69
C LEU A 9 51.97 55.39 -24.59
N GLY A 10 51.95 54.27 -23.87
CA GLY A 10 53.08 53.72 -23.10
C GLY A 10 52.56 53.04 -21.82
N LEU A 11 53.00 51.87 -21.39
CA LEU A 11 54.01 50.92 -21.84
C LEU A 11 53.64 49.59 -21.16
N VAL A 12 53.71 48.48 -21.90
CA VAL A 12 53.56 47.11 -21.37
C VAL A 12 54.77 46.78 -20.50
N ALA A 13 54.54 46.30 -19.28
CA ALA A 13 55.52 45.51 -18.53
C ALA A 13 54.80 44.46 -17.68
N CYS A 14 55.06 43.20 -18.03
CA CYS A 14 54.60 42.00 -17.35
C CYS A 14 54.98 41.97 -15.86
N LEU A 15 54.03 41.65 -14.99
CA LEU A 15 54.33 40.92 -13.77
C LEU A 15 53.38 39.74 -13.61
N VAL A 16 53.99 38.58 -13.46
CA VAL A 16 53.44 37.24 -13.41
C VAL A 16 53.19 36.88 -11.93
N LEU A 17 52.27 35.91 -11.70
CA LEU A 17 51.97 35.19 -10.45
C LEU A 17 51.13 35.98 -9.42
N ALA A 18 50.01 35.47 -8.87
CA ALA A 18 49.60 34.10 -8.63
C ALA A 18 48.06 33.95 -8.68
N THR A 19 47.59 33.03 -9.51
CA THR A 19 46.22 32.50 -9.51
C THR A 19 46.03 31.62 -8.27
N GLY A 20 45.26 32.10 -7.30
CA GLY A 20 44.70 31.26 -6.24
C GLY A 20 43.54 30.43 -6.78
N LEU A 21 43.84 29.29 -7.41
CA LEU A 21 42.85 28.23 -7.61
C LEU A 21 42.61 27.57 -6.25
N VAL A 22 41.50 27.91 -5.60
CA VAL A 22 40.92 27.06 -4.56
C VAL A 22 40.47 25.78 -5.26
N SER A 23 41.34 24.77 -5.21
CA SER A 23 41.01 23.39 -5.51
C SER A 23 40.44 22.80 -4.22
N CYS A 24 39.11 22.69 -4.12
CA CYS A 24 38.53 21.75 -3.16
C CYS A 24 38.95 20.35 -3.60
N ALA A 25 39.94 19.80 -2.89
CA ALA A 25 40.30 18.40 -2.98
C ALA A 25 39.10 17.56 -2.54
N SER A 26 38.35 17.02 -3.50
CA SER A 26 37.36 15.99 -3.25
C SER A 26 38.10 14.72 -2.82
N GLN A 27 38.03 14.38 -1.54
CA GLN A 27 38.47 13.09 -1.03
C GLN A 27 37.68 11.98 -1.75
N PRO A 28 38.33 10.93 -2.26
CA PRO A 28 37.62 9.69 -2.58
C PRO A 28 37.20 9.07 -1.24
N SER A 29 35.94 9.33 -0.86
CA SER A 29 35.29 8.53 0.17
C SER A 29 35.26 7.10 -0.35
N GLY A 30 36.07 6.26 0.29
CA GLY A 30 36.11 4.83 0.03
C GLY A 30 34.70 4.27 0.05
N ALA A 31 34.42 3.48 -0.98
CA ALA A 31 33.37 2.48 -0.95
C ALA A 31 33.48 1.69 0.35
N ASP A 32 32.41 1.75 1.14
CA ASP A 32 31.84 0.66 1.96
C ASP A 32 30.80 1.26 2.92
N ALA A 33 29.85 2.03 2.37
CA ALA A 33 28.53 2.08 2.96
C ALA A 33 27.77 0.91 2.36
N ALA A 34 27.89 -0.26 3.00
CA ALA A 34 26.91 -1.30 2.84
C ALA A 34 25.55 -0.66 3.14
N GLN A 35 24.80 -0.42 2.06
CA GLN A 35 23.40 -0.03 2.13
C GLN A 35 22.69 -1.14 2.89
N SER A 36 22.49 -0.94 4.18
CA SER A 36 21.44 -1.61 4.92
C SER A 36 20.12 -1.04 4.43
N ALA A 37 19.73 -1.37 3.19
CA ALA A 37 18.35 -1.33 2.79
C ALA A 37 17.65 -2.33 3.71
N SER A 38 16.80 -1.83 4.60
CA SER A 38 15.85 -2.68 5.31
C SER A 38 15.08 -3.44 4.23
N PRO A 39 15.04 -4.78 4.24
CA PRO A 39 14.36 -5.51 3.19
C PRO A 39 12.88 -5.11 3.24
N ALA A 40 12.41 -4.46 2.16
CA ALA A 40 10.98 -4.35 1.92
C ALA A 40 10.43 -5.78 2.01
N ARG A 41 9.51 -6.00 2.96
CA ARG A 41 8.94 -7.32 3.21
C ARG A 41 8.26 -7.74 1.90
N THR A 42 8.93 -8.59 1.15
CA THR A 42 8.47 -9.02 -0.16
C THR A 42 7.52 -10.17 0.11
N ASP A 43 6.24 -9.97 -0.18
CA ASP A 43 5.28 -11.07 -0.13
C ASP A 43 5.75 -12.18 -1.08
N PRO A 44 5.52 -13.47 -0.75
CA PRO A 44 5.85 -14.56 -1.64
C PRO A 44 5.16 -14.38 -3.00
N PRO A 45 5.76 -14.86 -4.10
CA PRO A 45 5.16 -14.73 -5.41
C PRO A 45 3.81 -15.46 -5.46
N ALA A 46 2.78 -14.77 -5.97
CA ALA A 46 1.50 -15.38 -6.21
C ALA A 46 1.60 -16.42 -7.33
N THR A 47 1.08 -17.63 -7.10
CA THR A 47 0.90 -18.62 -8.16
C THR A 47 -0.59 -18.88 -8.34
N THR A 48 -1.08 -18.72 -9.57
CA THR A 48 -2.48 -19.00 -9.90
C THR A 48 -2.70 -20.50 -10.01
N ASN A 49 -3.76 -20.98 -9.35
CA ASN A 49 -4.25 -22.35 -9.43
C ASN A 49 -4.85 -22.64 -10.81
N PRO A 50 -4.99 -23.92 -11.22
CA PRO A 50 -5.55 -24.28 -12.53
C PRO A 50 -6.97 -23.76 -12.80
N ASP A 51 -7.74 -23.49 -11.75
CA ASP A 51 -9.09 -22.94 -11.83
C ASP A 51 -9.13 -21.39 -11.85
N GLY A 52 -7.96 -20.73 -11.85
CA GLY A 52 -7.85 -19.27 -11.86
C GLY A 52 -7.85 -18.62 -10.47
N THR A 53 -7.96 -19.40 -9.39
CA THR A 53 -7.86 -18.90 -8.02
C THR A 53 -6.41 -18.69 -7.59
N VAL A 54 -6.19 -18.02 -6.47
CA VAL A 54 -4.88 -17.92 -5.81
C VAL A 54 -5.04 -18.30 -4.35
N THR A 55 -4.21 -19.22 -3.86
CA THR A 55 -4.22 -19.56 -2.43
C THR A 55 -3.57 -18.42 -1.63
N VAL A 56 -4.35 -17.83 -0.73
CA VAL A 56 -4.00 -16.62 0.02
C VAL A 56 -4.40 -16.75 1.47
N THR A 57 -3.79 -15.92 2.30
CA THR A 57 -4.19 -15.69 3.69
C THR A 57 -4.33 -14.20 3.95
N THR A 58 -5.13 -13.82 4.94
CA THR A 58 -5.21 -12.43 5.39
C THR A 58 -3.86 -11.95 5.93
N ARG A 59 -3.42 -10.76 5.53
CA ARG A 59 -2.16 -10.16 6.00
C ARG A 59 -2.14 -9.95 7.52
N HIS A 60 -3.28 -9.53 8.06
CA HIS A 60 -3.50 -9.25 9.47
C HIS A 60 -4.81 -9.91 9.93
N ARG A 61 -5.04 -9.98 11.25
CA ARG A 61 -6.36 -10.33 11.75
C ARG A 61 -7.40 -9.40 11.11
N THR A 62 -8.45 -9.98 10.56
CA THR A 62 -9.44 -9.26 9.75
C THR A 62 -10.82 -9.59 10.26
N MET A 63 -11.70 -8.59 10.29
CA MET A 63 -13.06 -8.81 10.75
C MET A 63 -13.83 -9.68 9.75
N VAL A 64 -14.57 -10.65 10.26
CA VAL A 64 -15.59 -11.41 9.53
C VAL A 64 -16.95 -11.07 10.11
N ILE A 65 -17.95 -10.86 9.26
CA ILE A 65 -19.32 -10.59 9.68
C ILE A 65 -20.34 -11.42 8.90
N GLU A 66 -21.36 -11.93 9.60
CA GLU A 66 -22.56 -12.55 9.03
C GLU A 66 -23.77 -11.83 9.64
N ASP A 67 -24.59 -11.19 8.80
CA ASP A 67 -25.74 -10.39 9.24
C ASP A 67 -27.11 -10.98 8.83
N GLY A 68 -27.14 -12.27 8.50
CA GLY A 68 -28.34 -13.05 8.19
C GLY A 68 -28.95 -12.79 6.80
N ASP A 69 -28.82 -11.57 6.30
CA ASP A 69 -29.34 -11.15 4.99
C ASP A 69 -28.35 -11.43 3.84
N ARG A 70 -27.06 -11.69 4.17
CA ARG A 70 -25.98 -11.91 3.21
C ARG A 70 -25.06 -13.07 3.64
N PRO A 71 -24.35 -13.71 2.68
CA PRO A 71 -23.27 -14.64 3.00
C PRO A 71 -22.21 -13.95 3.88
N PRO A 72 -21.48 -14.71 4.72
CA PRO A 72 -20.41 -14.16 5.55
C PRO A 72 -19.39 -13.38 4.72
N GLN A 73 -18.98 -12.23 5.23
CA GLN A 73 -18.09 -11.30 4.54
C GLN A 73 -16.77 -11.16 5.31
N LEU A 74 -15.66 -11.21 4.60
CA LEU A 74 -14.35 -10.79 5.09
C LEU A 74 -14.16 -9.30 4.81
N CYS A 75 -14.08 -8.51 5.87
CA CYS A 75 -14.10 -7.06 5.81
C CYS A 75 -12.73 -6.47 5.44
N VAL A 76 -12.48 -6.32 4.15
CA VAL A 76 -11.20 -5.81 3.61
C VAL A 76 -11.31 -4.41 3.01
N GLU A 77 -12.53 -3.86 2.89
CA GLU A 77 -12.79 -2.51 2.33
C GLU A 77 -13.12 -1.48 3.41
N GLY A 78 -12.69 -1.74 4.65
CA GLY A 78 -12.94 -0.90 5.81
C GLY A 78 -14.11 -1.36 6.67
N VAL A 79 -14.03 -1.01 7.96
CA VAL A 79 -15.01 -1.39 8.98
C VAL A 79 -15.58 -0.12 9.59
N GLN A 80 -16.90 -0.01 9.64
CA GLN A 80 -17.57 1.08 10.35
C GLN A 80 -17.67 0.79 11.84
N GLU A 81 -17.39 1.80 12.65
CA GLU A 81 -17.48 1.77 14.12
C GLU A 81 -18.94 1.83 14.58
N SER A 82 -19.71 0.78 14.28
CA SER A 82 -21.09 0.57 14.74
C SER A 82 -21.23 -0.75 15.51
N LEU A 83 -22.39 -0.94 16.16
CA LEU A 83 -22.74 -2.21 16.81
C LEU A 83 -24.11 -2.67 16.29
N PRO A 84 -24.19 -3.72 15.44
CA PRO A 84 -23.07 -4.51 14.92
C PRO A 84 -22.20 -3.64 13.99
N PRO A 85 -20.91 -3.99 13.83
CA PRO A 85 -20.07 -3.32 12.85
C PRO A 85 -20.64 -3.58 11.45
N ASN A 86 -20.37 -2.69 10.51
CA ASN A 86 -20.80 -2.85 9.12
C ASN A 86 -19.58 -2.75 8.20
N CYS A 87 -19.50 -3.63 7.22
CA CYS A 87 -18.39 -3.66 6.26
C CYS A 87 -18.86 -4.20 4.91
N SER A 88 -18.01 -3.98 3.90
CA SER A 88 -18.04 -4.71 2.63
C SER A 88 -16.68 -5.38 2.43
N GLY A 89 -16.63 -6.38 1.55
CA GLY A 89 -15.40 -7.04 1.21
C GLY A 89 -15.65 -8.34 0.45
N VAL A 90 -14.90 -9.37 0.82
CA VAL A 90 -14.86 -10.64 0.09
C VAL A 90 -15.90 -11.60 0.65
N GLU A 91 -16.69 -12.22 -0.23
CA GLU A 91 -17.62 -13.27 0.18
C GLU A 91 -16.85 -14.53 0.62
N LEU A 92 -17.19 -15.07 1.79
CA LEU A 92 -16.57 -16.29 2.31
C LEU A 92 -17.42 -17.53 1.98
N ILE A 93 -16.91 -18.36 1.08
CA ILE A 93 -17.54 -19.63 0.70
C ILE A 93 -17.07 -20.72 1.65
N GLY A 94 -18.03 -21.41 2.28
CA GLY A 94 -17.73 -22.52 3.21
C GLY A 94 -17.34 -22.06 4.61
N TRP A 95 -17.61 -20.80 4.98
CA TRP A 95 -17.42 -20.31 6.35
C TRP A 95 -18.28 -21.10 7.35
N ASP A 96 -17.68 -21.51 8.46
CA ASP A 96 -18.36 -22.23 9.53
C ASP A 96 -17.98 -21.66 10.90
N TRP A 97 -18.94 -20.97 11.54
CA TRP A 97 -18.80 -20.47 12.91
C TRP A 97 -18.60 -21.58 13.96
N GLY A 98 -18.95 -22.83 13.65
CA GLY A 98 -18.70 -23.99 14.50
C GLY A 98 -17.27 -24.53 14.41
N ALA A 99 -16.54 -24.21 13.33
CA ALA A 99 -15.16 -24.67 13.12
C ALA A 99 -14.12 -23.82 13.87
N VAL A 100 -14.54 -22.67 14.42
CA VAL A 100 -13.68 -21.83 15.25
C VAL A 100 -13.86 -22.19 16.73
N ASP A 101 -12.79 -22.67 17.36
CA ASP A 101 -12.66 -22.80 18.81
C ASP A 101 -12.20 -21.46 19.41
N GLY A 102 -12.80 -20.99 20.51
CA GLY A 102 -12.36 -19.75 21.18
C GLY A 102 -13.40 -19.13 22.11
N ASP A 103 -12.93 -18.35 23.08
CA ASP A 103 -13.78 -17.66 24.06
C ASP A 103 -14.68 -16.62 23.39
N ASP A 104 -15.91 -16.47 23.88
CA ASP A 104 -16.92 -15.54 23.36
C ASP A 104 -16.44 -14.07 23.32
N GLU A 105 -15.39 -13.70 24.07
CA GLU A 105 -14.85 -12.33 24.10
C GLU A 105 -14.32 -11.84 22.74
N GLN A 106 -13.87 -12.73 21.86
CA GLN A 106 -13.42 -12.37 20.50
C GLN A 106 -14.56 -12.35 19.48
N ARG A 107 -15.78 -12.73 19.91
CA ARG A 107 -16.95 -12.89 19.03
C ARG A 107 -18.07 -11.99 19.50
N GLY A 108 -18.36 -10.96 18.73
CA GLY A 108 -19.59 -10.22 18.90
C GLY A 108 -20.77 -11.05 18.38
N ARG A 109 -21.85 -11.11 19.17
CA ARG A 109 -23.13 -11.66 18.74
C ARG A 109 -24.24 -10.74 19.19
N MET A 110 -25.11 -10.36 18.27
CA MET A 110 -26.39 -9.74 18.61
C MET A 110 -27.55 -10.48 18.00
N ASP A 111 -28.57 -10.71 18.82
CA ASP A 111 -29.87 -11.22 18.43
C ASP A 111 -30.82 -10.04 18.33
N TRP A 112 -31.38 -9.81 17.14
CA TRP A 112 -32.28 -8.68 16.88
C TRP A 112 -33.74 -8.95 17.30
N GLY A 113 -34.06 -10.12 17.88
CA GLY A 113 -35.41 -10.43 18.37
C GLY A 113 -36.44 -10.52 17.23
N GLU A 114 -37.67 -10.02 17.44
CA GLU A 114 -38.83 -10.13 16.51
C GLU A 114 -38.64 -9.52 15.10
N VAL A 115 -37.48 -8.94 14.79
CA VAL A 115 -37.15 -8.49 13.43
C VAL A 115 -36.70 -9.70 12.63
N GLU A 116 -37.20 -9.90 11.41
CA GLU A 116 -36.89 -11.08 10.55
C GLU A 116 -35.40 -11.27 10.19
N ARG A 117 -34.48 -10.43 10.69
CA ARG A 117 -33.05 -10.62 10.48
C ARG A 117 -32.52 -11.75 11.36
N GLY A 118 -31.76 -12.65 10.75
CA GLY A 118 -31.04 -13.70 11.47
C GLY A 118 -30.04 -13.13 12.50
N PRO A 119 -29.47 -13.99 13.36
CA PRO A 119 -28.50 -13.56 14.36
C PRO A 119 -27.26 -12.96 13.70
N VAL A 120 -26.84 -11.76 14.12
CA VAL A 120 -25.64 -11.12 13.61
C VAL A 120 -24.43 -11.60 14.40
N ARG A 121 -23.40 -12.05 13.69
CA ARG A 121 -22.16 -12.58 14.26
C ARG A 121 -20.97 -11.87 13.63
N TRP A 122 -19.98 -11.53 14.45
CA TRP A 122 -18.72 -11.00 13.96
C TRP A 122 -17.56 -11.38 14.87
N GLY A 123 -16.35 -11.33 14.33
CA GLY A 123 -15.12 -11.55 15.08
C GLY A 123 -13.90 -11.25 14.21
N GLU A 124 -12.71 -11.29 14.79
CA GLU A 124 -11.45 -11.09 14.07
C GLU A 124 -10.74 -12.43 13.87
N PHE A 125 -10.33 -12.70 12.62
CA PHE A 125 -9.76 -13.98 12.23
C PHE A 125 -8.60 -13.79 11.25
N THR A 126 -7.72 -14.78 11.23
CA THR A 126 -6.84 -15.03 10.11
C THR A 126 -7.51 -16.07 9.24
N VAL A 127 -7.80 -15.72 7.99
CA VAL A 127 -8.56 -16.59 7.07
C VAL A 127 -7.66 -16.96 5.90
N THR A 128 -7.55 -18.26 5.65
CA THR A 128 -6.82 -18.81 4.51
C THR A 128 -7.79 -19.51 3.57
N GLY A 129 -7.57 -19.35 2.27
CA GLY A 129 -8.46 -19.90 1.26
C GLY A 129 -7.98 -19.69 -0.17
N ASP A 130 -8.78 -20.15 -1.11
CA ASP A 130 -8.57 -19.93 -2.54
C ASP A 130 -9.39 -18.71 -2.98
N TYR A 131 -8.71 -17.61 -3.30
CA TYR A 131 -9.33 -16.34 -3.68
C TYR A 131 -9.56 -16.29 -5.19
N SER A 132 -10.76 -15.90 -5.58
CA SER A 132 -11.13 -15.62 -6.96
C SER A 132 -11.44 -14.13 -7.12
N ARG A 133 -10.65 -13.47 -7.97
CA ARG A 133 -10.89 -12.07 -8.34
C ARG A 133 -12.18 -11.90 -9.16
N ALA A 134 -12.59 -12.92 -9.91
CA ALA A 134 -13.69 -12.83 -10.86
C ALA A 134 -15.07 -12.63 -10.20
N ASP A 135 -15.25 -13.21 -9.01
CA ASP A 135 -16.48 -13.15 -8.23
C ASP A 135 -16.28 -12.49 -6.85
N ASN A 136 -15.07 -11.99 -6.57
CA ASN A 136 -14.68 -11.42 -5.28
C ASN A 136 -15.04 -12.34 -4.10
N SER A 137 -14.69 -13.62 -4.23
CA SER A 137 -14.96 -14.65 -3.24
C SER A 137 -13.68 -15.35 -2.77
N LEU A 138 -13.70 -15.82 -1.53
CA LEU A 138 -12.66 -16.63 -0.92
C LEU A 138 -13.27 -17.95 -0.45
N LYS A 139 -12.86 -19.05 -1.08
CA LYS A 139 -13.21 -20.38 -0.61
C LYS A 139 -12.33 -20.75 0.57
N VAL A 140 -12.93 -20.81 1.75
CA VAL A 140 -12.21 -20.97 3.02
C VAL A 140 -11.64 -22.39 3.13
N THR A 141 -10.36 -22.48 3.51
CA THR A 141 -9.66 -23.75 3.76
C THR A 141 -9.11 -23.85 5.18
N SER A 142 -8.82 -22.73 5.84
CA SER A 142 -8.43 -22.67 7.25
C SER A 142 -8.94 -21.39 7.91
N ILE A 143 -9.31 -21.49 9.19
CA ILE A 143 -9.75 -20.37 10.02
C ILE A 143 -8.96 -20.42 11.33
N GLU A 144 -8.29 -19.33 11.67
CA GLU A 144 -7.59 -19.16 12.94
C GLU A 144 -8.16 -17.94 13.68
N PRO A 145 -8.59 -18.08 14.95
CA PRO A 145 -9.02 -16.94 15.76
C PRO A 145 -7.88 -15.92 15.96
N GLY A 146 -8.19 -14.63 15.81
CA GLY A 146 -7.21 -13.55 15.95
C GLY A 146 -6.20 -13.51 14.82
N GLY A 147 -4.94 -13.29 15.15
CA GLY A 147 -3.86 -13.11 14.18
C GLY A 147 -2.95 -11.94 14.53
N SER A 148 -1.98 -11.65 13.66
CA SER A 148 -1.12 -10.50 13.85
C SER A 148 -1.89 -9.20 13.66
N GLU A 149 -1.68 -8.25 14.56
CA GLU A 149 -2.06 -6.87 14.34
C GLU A 149 -1.22 -6.24 13.22
N PRO A 150 -1.73 -5.20 12.56
CA PRO A 150 -0.91 -4.31 11.76
C PRO A 150 0.31 -3.88 12.58
N ALA A 151 1.50 -3.93 11.96
CA ALA A 151 2.71 -3.49 12.64
C ALA A 151 2.59 -2.01 13.02
N PRO A 152 3.22 -1.58 14.13
CA PRO A 152 3.33 -0.17 14.43
C PRO A 152 3.94 0.61 13.26
N LEU A 153 3.64 1.89 13.26
CA LEU A 153 4.03 2.88 12.27
C LEU A 153 5.47 2.70 11.77
N GLU A 154 5.59 2.63 10.44
CA GLU A 154 6.86 2.41 9.76
C GLU A 154 7.79 3.61 9.99
N VAL A 155 9.05 3.36 10.34
CA VAL A 155 10.08 4.40 10.35
C VAL A 155 10.35 4.79 8.91
N CYS A 156 9.99 6.00 8.53
CA CYS A 156 10.12 6.50 7.17
C CYS A 156 11.58 6.52 6.72
N PRO A 157 11.97 5.71 5.71
CA PRO A 157 13.32 5.73 5.20
C PRO A 157 13.64 7.10 4.60
N ASP A 158 14.82 7.64 4.94
CA ASP A 158 15.29 8.91 4.38
C ASP A 158 15.31 8.84 2.85
N GLY A 159 14.75 9.86 2.19
CA GLY A 159 14.71 9.96 0.73
C GLY A 159 13.64 9.10 0.05
N SER A 160 12.69 8.54 0.80
CA SER A 160 11.51 7.88 0.21
C SER A 160 10.76 8.85 -0.72
N PRO A 161 10.31 8.42 -1.91
CA PRO A 161 9.46 9.22 -2.78
C PRO A 161 8.18 9.61 -2.03
N THR A 162 7.81 10.89 -2.08
CA THR A 162 6.59 11.41 -1.44
C THR A 162 5.88 12.36 -2.38
N LEU A 163 4.57 12.50 -2.22
CA LEU A 163 3.78 13.49 -2.94
C LEU A 163 3.65 14.75 -2.11
N ALA A 164 3.80 15.92 -2.75
CA ALA A 164 3.53 17.17 -2.06
C ALA A 164 2.04 17.21 -1.64
N PRO A 165 1.70 17.77 -0.46
CA PRO A 165 0.32 17.69 0.06
C PRO A 165 -0.78 18.18 -0.90
N HIS A 166 -0.46 19.15 -1.76
CA HIS A 166 -1.40 19.69 -2.74
C HIS A 166 -1.58 18.83 -4.00
N GLU A 167 -0.64 17.93 -4.27
CA GLU A 167 -0.67 17.00 -5.42
C GLU A 167 -1.45 15.72 -5.07
N ARG A 168 -1.52 15.37 -3.77
CA ARG A 168 -2.11 14.12 -3.28
C ARG A 168 -3.56 13.89 -3.72
N PRO A 169 -4.50 14.84 -3.60
CA PRO A 169 -5.89 14.56 -3.97
C PRO A 169 -6.07 14.24 -5.46
N LEU A 170 -5.37 14.99 -6.32
CA LEU A 170 -5.38 14.76 -7.77
C LEU A 170 -4.74 13.42 -8.13
N PHE A 171 -3.65 13.08 -7.44
CA PHE A 171 -2.93 11.86 -7.69
C PHE A 171 -3.67 10.63 -7.17
N ASP A 172 -4.36 10.72 -6.04
CA ASP A 172 -5.24 9.68 -5.51
C ASP A 172 -6.37 9.34 -6.49
N GLU A 173 -7.07 10.37 -6.98
CA GLU A 173 -8.12 10.20 -7.99
C GLU A 173 -7.56 9.53 -9.26
N THR A 174 -6.40 10.00 -9.73
CA THR A 174 -5.74 9.46 -10.93
C THR A 174 -5.29 8.02 -10.74
N ALA A 175 -4.68 7.68 -9.60
CA ALA A 175 -4.21 6.34 -9.30
C ALA A 175 -5.37 5.35 -9.13
N SER A 176 -6.41 5.73 -8.39
CA SER A 176 -7.61 4.90 -8.21
C SER A 176 -8.35 4.67 -9.53
N GLN A 177 -8.49 5.71 -10.36
CA GLN A 177 -9.07 5.59 -11.70
C GLN A 177 -8.22 4.70 -12.61
N PHE A 178 -6.90 4.87 -12.59
CA PHE A 178 -5.97 4.03 -13.35
C PHE A 178 -6.14 2.56 -13.00
N VAL A 179 -6.17 2.22 -11.71
CA VAL A 179 -6.35 0.83 -11.27
C VAL A 179 -7.72 0.30 -11.69
N ALA A 180 -8.78 1.08 -11.54
CA ALA A 180 -10.12 0.69 -11.95
C ALA A 180 -10.25 0.43 -13.45
N GLU A 181 -9.71 1.30 -14.30
CA GLU A 181 -9.79 1.15 -15.76
C GLU A 181 -8.89 0.02 -16.27
N ARG A 182 -7.68 -0.10 -15.72
CA ARG A 182 -6.67 -1.07 -16.17
C ARG A 182 -7.01 -2.49 -15.74
N PHE A 183 -7.51 -2.66 -14.52
CA PHE A 183 -7.68 -3.97 -13.89
C PHE A 183 -9.14 -4.32 -13.57
N GLY A 184 -10.08 -3.39 -13.74
CA GLY A 184 -11.50 -3.61 -13.43
C GLY A 184 -11.78 -3.72 -11.93
N ILE A 185 -10.93 -3.11 -11.08
CA ILE A 185 -11.01 -3.20 -9.62
C ILE A 185 -11.43 -1.84 -9.07
N ALA A 186 -12.55 -1.78 -8.35
CA ALA A 186 -12.87 -0.60 -7.57
C ALA A 186 -11.90 -0.50 -6.38
N VAL A 187 -11.21 0.62 -6.26
CA VAL A 187 -10.29 0.90 -5.15
C VAL A 187 -10.90 2.01 -4.31
N PRO A 188 -10.99 1.87 -2.97
CA PRO A 188 -11.40 2.96 -2.11
C PRO A 188 -10.40 4.13 -2.22
N PRO A 189 -10.81 5.36 -1.89
CA PRO A 189 -9.89 6.49 -1.85
C PRO A 189 -8.66 6.16 -1.01
N GLY A 190 -7.49 6.46 -1.55
CA GLY A 190 -6.23 6.25 -0.86
C GLY A 190 -6.07 7.21 0.32
N TYR A 191 -5.11 6.90 1.18
CA TYR A 191 -4.75 7.74 2.31
C TYR A 191 -3.26 8.05 2.28
N SER A 192 -2.88 9.17 2.88
CA SER A 192 -1.46 9.44 3.11
C SER A 192 -0.98 8.60 4.28
N ASP A 193 0.08 7.82 4.07
CA ASP A 193 0.79 7.23 5.19
C ASP A 193 1.62 8.29 5.93
N GLU A 194 2.21 7.90 7.05
CA GLU A 194 3.02 8.80 7.88
C GLU A 194 4.28 9.30 7.18
N CYS A 195 4.73 8.57 6.17
CA CYS A 195 5.87 8.93 5.33
C CYS A 195 5.48 9.88 4.21
N GLY A 196 4.19 10.20 4.05
CA GLY A 196 3.70 11.09 3.01
C GLY A 196 3.58 10.44 1.63
N ARG A 197 3.60 9.09 1.58
CA ARG A 197 3.24 8.31 0.39
C ARG A 197 1.73 8.19 0.30
N LEU A 198 1.21 8.11 -0.92
CA LEU A 198 -0.18 7.71 -1.13
C LEU A 198 -0.27 6.19 -0.98
N THR A 199 -1.06 5.70 -0.04
CA THR A 199 -1.36 4.27 0.09
C THR A 199 -2.75 4.00 -0.47
N ILE A 200 -2.82 3.03 -1.38
CA ILE A 200 -4.08 2.47 -1.87
C ILE A 200 -4.22 1.05 -1.35
N SER A 201 -5.40 0.72 -0.82
CA SER A 201 -5.70 -0.61 -0.30
C SER A 201 -6.48 -1.41 -1.33
N VAL A 202 -6.04 -2.64 -1.60
CA VAL A 202 -6.70 -3.56 -2.51
C VAL A 202 -6.95 -4.90 -1.82
N VAL A 203 -7.94 -5.66 -2.28
CA VAL A 203 -8.17 -7.01 -1.77
C VAL A 203 -6.93 -7.88 -1.97
N PHE A 204 -6.39 -7.86 -3.19
CA PHE A 204 -5.22 -8.64 -3.56
C PHE A 204 -4.50 -7.99 -4.75
N ASP A 205 -3.17 -7.93 -4.67
CA ASP A 205 -2.26 -7.62 -5.77
C ASP A 205 -1.28 -8.79 -5.91
N ASP A 206 -1.16 -9.35 -7.12
CA ASP A 206 -0.15 -10.36 -7.50
C ASP A 206 1.18 -9.72 -7.92
N GLY A 207 1.27 -8.38 -7.79
CA GLY A 207 2.38 -7.55 -8.23
C GLY A 207 2.11 -6.82 -9.54
N SER A 208 1.02 -7.16 -10.24
CA SER A 208 0.68 -6.51 -11.50
C SER A 208 0.26 -5.04 -11.33
N ILE A 209 -0.41 -4.69 -10.22
CA ILE A 209 -0.80 -3.30 -9.93
C ILE A 209 0.44 -2.48 -9.61
N ARG A 210 1.32 -2.97 -8.72
CA ARG A 210 2.61 -2.34 -8.43
C ARG A 210 3.43 -2.13 -9.70
N ALA A 211 3.59 -3.17 -10.52
CA ALA A 211 4.36 -3.07 -11.76
C ALA A 211 3.79 -2.02 -12.73
N ALA A 212 2.45 -1.96 -12.88
CA ALA A 212 1.82 -0.98 -13.75
C ALA A 212 1.93 0.47 -13.23
N LEU A 213 1.90 0.65 -11.91
CA LEU A 213 2.16 1.95 -11.28
C LEU A 213 3.62 2.38 -11.47
N ASP A 214 4.58 1.46 -11.37
CA ASP A 214 6.01 1.73 -11.63
C ASP A 214 6.30 2.14 -13.08
N GLU A 215 5.52 1.65 -14.04
CA GLU A 215 5.61 2.08 -15.45
C GLU A 215 5.10 3.51 -15.67
N THR A 216 4.23 4.01 -14.77
CA THR A 216 3.68 5.36 -14.85
C THR A 216 4.74 6.37 -14.41
N SER A 217 5.16 7.25 -15.32
CA SER A 217 6.29 8.15 -15.11
C SER A 217 6.12 9.07 -13.90
N GLY A 218 7.20 9.22 -13.11
CA GLY A 218 7.38 10.27 -12.09
C GLY A 218 6.94 9.88 -10.68
N ASP A 219 5.67 9.50 -10.52
CA ASP A 219 5.03 9.43 -9.20
C ASP A 219 4.61 8.02 -8.77
N GLY A 220 4.72 7.03 -9.67
CA GLY A 220 4.49 5.63 -9.37
C GLY A 220 5.16 5.15 -8.07
N PRO A 221 6.45 5.44 -7.84
CA PRO A 221 7.17 5.07 -6.62
C PRO A 221 6.64 5.71 -5.32
N ALA A 222 5.86 6.79 -5.41
CA ALA A 222 5.22 7.45 -4.26
C ALA A 222 3.85 6.85 -3.91
N VAL A 223 3.34 5.92 -4.72
CA VAL A 223 2.18 5.07 -4.38
C VAL A 223 2.66 3.82 -3.66
N ARG A 224 2.04 3.47 -2.54
CA ARG A 224 2.14 2.15 -1.91
C ARG A 224 0.85 1.39 -2.18
N VAL A 225 0.98 0.15 -2.67
CA VAL A 225 -0.15 -0.76 -2.82
C VAL A 225 -0.15 -1.68 -1.61
N GLU A 226 -1.26 -1.74 -0.89
CA GLU A 226 -1.43 -2.60 0.27
C GLU A 226 -2.51 -3.65 0.00
N SER A 227 -2.09 -4.91 -0.12
CA SER A 227 -3.00 -6.03 -0.25
C SER A 227 -3.49 -6.51 1.12
N ALA A 228 -4.81 -6.65 1.27
CA ALA A 228 -5.43 -7.27 2.45
C ALA A 228 -5.17 -8.78 2.51
N LEU A 229 -5.12 -9.44 1.34
CA LEU A 229 -4.75 -10.83 1.16
C LEU A 229 -3.32 -10.94 0.63
N VAL A 230 -2.57 -11.93 1.12
CA VAL A 230 -1.21 -12.24 0.67
C VAL A 230 -1.10 -13.71 0.29
N PRO A 231 -0.27 -14.09 -0.70
CA PRO A 231 -0.10 -15.48 -1.06
C PRO A 231 0.43 -16.32 0.10
N THR A 232 -0.04 -17.55 0.23
CA THR A 232 0.59 -18.53 1.13
C THR A 232 1.83 -19.10 0.45
N ALA A 233 2.97 -19.09 1.14
CA ALA A 233 4.25 -19.60 0.61
C ALA A 233 4.24 -21.12 0.40
#